data_AF-A0A7S3I7J4-F1
#
_entry.id   AF-A0A7S3I7J4-F1
#
_cell.length_a   1.000
_cell.length_b   1.000
_cell.length_c   1.000
_cell.angle_alpha   90.00
_cell.angle_beta   90.00
_cell.angle_gamma   90.00
#
_symmetry.space_group_name_H-M   'P 1'
#
loop_
_entity.id
_entity.type
_entity.pdbx_description
1 polymer ?
#
loop_
_entity_poly.entity_id
_entity_poly.type
_entity_poly.pdbx_seq_one_letter_code
_entity_poly.pdbx_strand_id
1 'polypeptide(L)'
;LHENTVSTYGNFFQIFIFLVVVLAIGEDAGFFLDFNAWLWCLMVGCSVCQVASQTFNFKAGQNLPIPARMPMNVSSIIFQSIIDVLIFDVSFATVQIILLLAIVCLNGAQVIYFFFFDKTMEEEKVSAQ
;
A
#
# COMPACT_ATOMS: atom_id res chain seq x y z
N LEU A 1 24.27 -2.95 -8.28
CA LEU A 1 22.89 -2.54 -7.93
C LEU A 1 22.20 -2.11 -9.21
N HIS A 2 21.23 -2.88 -9.71
CA HIS A 2 20.34 -2.36 -10.75
C HIS A 2 19.44 -1.29 -10.11
N GLU A 3 19.46 -0.07 -10.63
CA GLU A 3 18.45 0.93 -10.30
C GLU A 3 17.11 0.43 -10.81
N ASN A 4 16.30 -0.15 -9.91
CA ASN A 4 14.92 -0.47 -10.20
C ASN A 4 14.14 0.86 -10.24
N THR A 5 14.04 1.45 -11.44
CA THR A 5 13.25 2.65 -11.66
C THR A 5 11.76 2.28 -11.66
N VAL A 6 11.04 2.68 -10.61
CA VAL A 6 9.58 2.56 -10.59
C VAL A 6 9.00 3.62 -11.52
N SER A 7 8.29 3.19 -12.55
CA SER A 7 7.74 4.10 -13.56
C SER A 7 6.35 4.62 -13.17
N THR A 8 6.17 5.94 -13.26
CA THR A 8 4.86 6.60 -13.14
C THR A 8 3.86 6.16 -14.21
N TYR A 9 4.33 5.67 -15.36
CA TYR A 9 3.48 5.28 -16.48
C TYR A 9 2.50 4.15 -16.12
N GLY A 10 2.87 3.25 -15.21
CA GLY A 10 1.98 2.19 -14.75
C GLY A 10 0.73 2.71 -14.04
N ASN A 11 0.88 3.75 -13.21
CA ASN A 11 -0.24 4.36 -12.49
C ASN A 11 -1.15 5.15 -13.45
N PHE A 12 -0.58 5.83 -14.45
CA PHE A 12 -1.38 6.46 -15.51
C PHE A 12 -2.12 5.45 -16.37
N PHE A 13 -1.49 4.31 -16.66
CA PHE A 13 -2.15 3.24 -17.40
C PHE A 13 -3.33 2.62 -16.63
N GLN A 14 -3.27 2.58 -15.30
CA GLN A 14 -4.40 2.16 -14.47
C GLN A 14 -5.61 3.10 -14.59
N ILE A 15 -5.40 4.41 -14.77
CA ILE A 15 -6.49 5.37 -15.03
C ILE A 15 -7.17 5.06 -16.38
N PHE A 16 -6.38 4.70 -17.41
CA PHE A 16 -6.94 4.27 -18.69
C PHE A 16 -7.69 2.94 -18.59
N ILE A 17 -7.19 1.97 -17.82
CA ILE A 17 -7.91 0.72 -17.56
C ILE A 17 -9.22 1.00 -16.82
N PHE A 18 -9.20 1.86 -15.80
CA PHE A 18 -10.40 2.25 -15.07
C PHE A 18 -11.44 2.90 -15.99
N LEU A 19 -11.02 3.81 -16.88
CA LEU A 19 -11.88 4.41 -17.90
C LEU A 19 -12.53 3.34 -18.80
N VAL A 20 -11.75 2.39 -19.30
CA VAL A 20 -12.25 1.29 -20.14
C VAL A 20 -13.27 0.44 -19.38
N VAL A 21 -13.03 0.17 -18.10
CA VAL A 21 -13.94 -0.60 -17.24
C VAL A 21 -15.24 0.16 -16.98
N VAL A 22 -15.18 1.45 -16.63
CA VAL A 22 -16.36 2.31 -16.41
C VAL A 22 -17.21 2.37 -17.68
N LEU A 23 -16.59 2.59 -18.84
CA LEU A 23 -17.27 2.58 -20.14
C LEU A 23 -17.89 1.22 -20.47
N ALA A 24 -17.21 0.11 -20.14
CA ALA A 24 -17.71 -1.24 -20.40
C ALA A 24 -18.91 -1.63 -19.52
N ILE A 25 -19.04 -1.02 -18.33
CA ILE A 25 -20.19 -1.23 -17.42
C ILE A 25 -21.39 -0.35 -17.82
N GLY A 26 -21.22 0.56 -18.79
CA GLY A 26 -22.28 1.44 -19.30
C GLY A 26 -22.48 2.71 -18.48
N GLU A 27 -21.57 3.00 -17.55
CA GLU A 27 -21.55 4.25 -16.79
C GLU A 27 -21.01 5.39 -17.67
N ASP A 28 -21.53 6.60 -17.45
CA ASP A 28 -21.16 7.77 -18.25
C ASP A 28 -19.73 8.21 -17.90
N ALA A 29 -18.85 8.27 -18.90
CA ALA A 29 -17.51 8.84 -18.76
C ALA A 29 -17.51 10.37 -18.57
N GLY A 30 -18.69 11.01 -18.52
CA GLY A 30 -18.89 12.42 -18.18
C GLY A 30 -18.21 12.87 -16.89
N PHE A 31 -17.95 11.96 -15.94
CA PHE A 31 -17.12 12.23 -14.75
C PHE A 31 -15.73 12.84 -15.08
N PHE A 32 -15.13 12.51 -16.23
CA PHE A 32 -13.86 13.11 -16.66
C PHE A 32 -14.01 14.54 -17.18
N LEU A 33 -15.22 14.94 -17.61
CA LEU A 33 -15.50 16.33 -18.00
C LEU A 33 -15.64 17.24 -16.77
N ASP A 34 -16.00 16.67 -15.62
CA ASP A 34 -16.05 17.38 -14.33
C ASP A 34 -14.66 17.58 -13.70
N PHE A 35 -13.63 16.93 -14.26
CA PHE A 35 -12.25 17.09 -13.81
C PHE A 35 -11.65 18.41 -14.28
N ASN A 36 -11.74 19.43 -13.43
CA ASN A 36 -11.02 20.69 -13.64
C ASN A 36 -9.48 20.51 -13.50
N ALA A 37 -8.72 21.50 -13.96
CA ALA A 37 -7.25 21.45 -13.95
C ALA A 37 -6.64 21.18 -12.55
N TRP A 38 -7.33 21.63 -11.48
CA TRP A 38 -6.89 21.39 -10.12
C TRP A 38 -6.98 19.90 -9.73
N LEU A 39 -8.09 19.24 -10.07
CA LEU A 39 -8.28 17.81 -9.82
C LEU A 39 -7.27 16.96 -10.61
N TRP A 40 -6.96 17.36 -11.85
CA TRP A 40 -5.86 16.75 -12.62
C TRP A 40 -4.49 16.90 -11.94
N CYS A 41 -4.17 18.09 -11.43
CA CYS A 41 -2.94 18.31 -10.66
C CYS A 41 -2.86 17.44 -9.41
N LEU A 42 -3.97 17.28 -8.67
CA LEU A 42 -4.03 16.40 -7.51
C LEU A 42 -3.81 14.93 -7.89
N MET A 43 -4.40 14.47 -8.99
CA MET A 43 -4.17 13.11 -9.49
C MET A 43 -2.71 12.84 -9.86
N VAL A 44 -2.07 13.80 -10.56
CA VAL A 44 -0.64 13.71 -10.88
C VAL A 44 0.18 13.69 -9.59
N GLY A 45 -0.14 14.55 -8.62
CA GLY A 45 0.50 14.60 -7.31
C GLY A 45 0.41 13.26 -6.56
N CYS A 46 -0.78 12.67 -6.46
CA CYS A 46 -0.98 11.34 -5.88
C CYS A 46 -0.16 10.27 -6.60
N SER A 47 -0.09 10.32 -7.93
CA SER A 47 0.70 9.37 -8.72
C SER A 47 2.20 9.48 -8.43
N VAL A 48 2.73 10.70 -8.24
CA VAL A 48 4.13 10.94 -7.84
C VAL A 48 4.39 10.42 -6.43
N CYS A 49 3.50 10.71 -5.48
CA CYS A 49 3.60 10.20 -4.10
C CYS A 49 3.59 8.66 -4.06
N GLN A 50 2.77 8.02 -4.89
CA GLN A 50 2.70 6.57 -4.98
C GLN A 50 3.99 5.97 -5.55
N VAL A 51 4.57 6.56 -6.59
CA VAL A 51 5.88 6.12 -7.12
C VAL A 51 7.00 6.31 -6.10
N ALA A 52 7.00 7.43 -5.37
CA ALA A 52 7.95 7.65 -4.28
C ALA A 52 7.81 6.56 -3.20
N SER A 53 6.57 6.27 -2.76
CA SER A 53 6.28 5.22 -1.79
C SER A 53 6.76 3.83 -2.25
N GLN A 54 6.50 3.46 -3.51
CA GLN A 54 6.99 2.20 -4.07
C GLN A 54 8.52 2.18 -4.15
N THR A 55 9.15 3.27 -4.54
CA THR A 55 10.62 3.39 -4.58
C THR A 55 11.23 3.19 -3.20
N PHE A 56 10.64 3.79 -2.16
CA PHE A 56 11.06 3.55 -0.78
C PHE A 56 10.87 2.10 -0.37
N ASN A 57 9.76 1.47 -0.74
CA ASN A 57 9.51 0.05 -0.47
C ASN A 57 10.51 -0.87 -1.17
N PHE A 58 10.88 -0.59 -2.42
CA PHE A 58 11.92 -1.36 -3.12
C PHE A 58 13.28 -1.18 -2.48
N LYS A 59 13.67 0.06 -2.15
CA LYS A 59 14.92 0.33 -1.44
C LYS A 59 14.93 -0.33 -0.06
N ALA A 60 13.82 -0.28 0.68
CA ALA A 60 13.67 -1.00 1.94
C ALA A 60 13.81 -2.51 1.72
N GLY A 61 13.26 -3.06 0.64
CA GLY A 61 13.41 -4.48 0.29
C GLY A 61 14.82 -4.92 -0.09
N GLN A 62 15.63 -4.00 -0.60
CA GLN A 62 17.04 -4.27 -0.92
C GLN A 62 17.95 -4.14 0.30
N ASN A 63 17.60 -3.30 1.28
CA ASN A 63 18.48 -2.93 2.39
C ASN A 63 18.06 -3.49 3.75
N LEU A 64 16.82 -4.00 3.90
CA LEU A 64 16.31 -4.52 5.17
C LEU A 64 15.84 -5.97 5.04
N PRO A 65 16.12 -6.82 6.05
CA PRO A 65 15.59 -8.17 6.10
C PRO A 65 14.06 -8.14 6.25
N ILE A 66 13.38 -9.16 5.75
CA ILE A 66 11.91 -9.26 5.73
C ILE A 66 11.26 -8.97 7.11
N PRO A 67 11.79 -9.48 8.24
CA PRO A 67 11.21 -9.22 9.57
C PRO A 67 11.19 -7.72 9.94
N ALA A 68 12.17 -6.94 9.48
CA ALA A 68 12.24 -5.51 9.76
C ALA A 68 11.24 -4.69 8.91
N ARG A 69 10.72 -5.26 7.82
CA ARG A 69 9.78 -4.59 6.90
C ARG A 69 8.32 -4.80 7.29
N MET A 70 8.01 -5.89 7.97
CA MET A 70 6.63 -6.25 8.31
C MET A 70 5.93 -5.27 9.26
N PRO A 71 6.61 -4.69 10.27
CA PRO A 71 6.01 -3.63 11.09
C PRO A 71 5.55 -2.43 10.26
N MET A 72 6.25 -2.08 9.17
CA MET A 72 5.88 -0.95 8.32
C MET A 72 4.51 -1.16 7.66
N ASN A 73 4.16 -2.38 7.27
CA ASN A 73 2.85 -2.69 6.67
C ASN A 73 1.72 -2.48 7.69
N VAL A 74 1.91 -2.95 8.94
CA VAL A 74 0.94 -2.74 10.02
C VAL A 74 0.74 -1.26 10.30
N SER A 75 1.85 -0.52 10.46
CA SER A 75 1.80 0.92 10.69
C SER A 75 1.14 1.68 9.55
N SER A 76 1.36 1.27 8.29
CA SER A 76 0.73 1.89 7.12
C SER A 76 -0.80 1.73 7.11
N ILE A 77 -1.31 0.55 7.48
CA ILE A 77 -2.76 0.29 7.53
C ILE A 77 -3.42 1.14 8.62
N ILE A 78 -2.80 1.20 9.80
CA ILE A 78 -3.30 2.02 10.92
C ILE A 78 -3.28 3.51 10.53
N PHE A 79 -2.16 3.97 9.97
CA PHE A 79 -2.02 5.37 9.56
C PHE A 79 -3.06 5.76 8.49
N GLN A 80 -3.25 4.92 7.46
CA GLN A 80 -4.27 5.16 6.44
C GLN A 80 -5.67 5.29 7.06
N SER A 81 -6.02 4.36 7.96
CA SER A 81 -7.34 4.35 8.59
C SER A 81 -7.58 5.60 9.45
N ILE A 82 -6.55 6.09 10.15
CA ILE A 82 -6.63 7.34 10.91
C ILE A 82 -6.82 8.54 9.97
N ILE A 83 -6.07 8.59 8.86
CA ILE A 83 -6.19 9.65 7.87
C ILE A 83 -7.58 9.66 7.23
N ASP A 84 -8.15 8.48 6.95
CA ASP A 84 -9.49 8.36 6.38
C ASP A 84 -10.57 8.95 7.31
N VAL A 85 -10.45 8.72 8.62
CA VAL A 85 -11.34 9.36 9.61
C VAL A 85 -11.10 10.87 9.70
N LEU A 86 -9.84 11.29 9.82
CA LEU A 86 -9.51 12.69 10.12
C LEU A 86 -9.69 13.65 8.95
N ILE A 87 -9.41 13.20 7.72
CA ILE A 87 -9.44 14.05 6.52
C ILE A 87 -10.75 13.92 5.76
N PHE A 88 -11.27 12.69 5.64
CA PHE A 88 -12.43 12.40 4.79
C PHE A 88 -13.72 12.19 5.57
N ASP A 89 -13.68 12.33 6.91
CA ASP A 89 -14.82 12.14 7.83
C ASP A 89 -15.55 10.81 7.57
N VAL A 90 -14.77 9.77 7.24
CA VAL A 90 -15.31 8.46 6.87
C VAL A 90 -15.90 7.80 8.11
N SER A 91 -17.21 7.53 8.05
CA SER A 91 -17.89 6.71 9.05
C SER A 91 -17.76 5.23 8.68
N PHE A 92 -16.95 4.51 9.45
CA PHE A 92 -16.82 3.07 9.28
C PHE A 92 -18.00 2.33 9.89
N ALA A 93 -18.63 1.46 9.12
CA ALA A 93 -19.61 0.51 9.66
C ALA A 93 -18.92 -0.46 10.63
N THR A 94 -19.64 -0.96 11.63
CA THR A 94 -19.11 -1.88 12.65
C THR A 94 -18.36 -3.08 12.04
N VAL A 95 -18.86 -3.62 10.92
CA VAL A 95 -18.22 -4.72 10.19
C VAL A 95 -16.85 -4.32 9.63
N GLN A 96 -16.72 -3.11 9.08
CA GLN A 96 -15.44 -2.61 8.54
C GLN A 96 -14.41 -2.41 9.67
N ILE A 97 -14.84 -1.94 10.84
CA ILE A 97 -13.97 -1.81 12.02
C ILE A 97 -13.47 -3.19 12.46
N ILE A 98 -14.35 -4.18 12.55
CA ILE A 98 -13.98 -5.55 12.92
C ILE A 98 -12.98 -6.15 11.92
N LEU A 99 -13.22 -5.96 10.62
CA LEU A 99 -12.31 -6.42 9.56
C LEU A 99 -10.95 -5.72 9.64
N LEU A 100 -10.93 -4.41 9.87
CA LEU A 100 -9.69 -3.66 10.04
C LEU A 100 -8.88 -4.18 11.24
N LEU A 101 -9.55 -4.41 12.37
CA LEU A 101 -8.93 -4.95 13.57
C LEU A 101 -8.37 -6.35 13.31
N ALA A 102 -9.11 -7.21 12.61
CA ALA A 102 -8.65 -8.53 12.23
C ALA A 102 -7.42 -8.48 11.32
N ILE A 103 -7.38 -7.57 10.34
CA ILE A 103 -6.23 -7.35 9.45
C ILE A 103 -5.00 -6.89 10.27
N VAL A 104 -5.18 -5.93 11.18
CA VAL A 104 -4.09 -5.45 12.05
C VAL A 104 -3.59 -6.59 12.94
N CYS A 105 -4.48 -7.38 13.54
CA CYS A 105 -4.11 -8.53 14.37
C CYS A 105 -3.39 -9.62 13.57
N LEU A 106 -3.84 -9.95 12.36
CA LEU A 106 -3.20 -10.93 11.49
C LEU A 106 -1.79 -10.49 11.09
N ASN A 107 -1.63 -9.24 10.66
CA ASN A 107 -0.32 -8.70 10.30
C ASN A 107 0.59 -8.58 11.55
N GLY A 108 0.03 -8.24 12.71
CA GLY A 108 0.76 -8.25 13.99
C GLY A 108 1.21 -9.65 14.41
N ALA A 109 0.35 -10.66 14.28
CA ALA A 109 0.71 -12.06 14.53
C ALA A 109 1.79 -12.55 13.57
N GLN A 110 1.72 -12.13 12.30
CA GLN A 110 2.75 -12.41 11.31
C GLN A 110 4.10 -11.75 11.68
N VAL A 111 4.10 -10.51 12.17
CA VAL A 111 5.32 -9.86 12.70
C VAL A 111 5.89 -10.68 13.87
N ILE A 112 5.06 -11.04 14.84
CA ILE A 112 5.48 -11.83 16.02
C ILE A 112 6.06 -13.18 15.57
N TYR A 113 5.37 -13.90 14.70
CA TYR A 113 5.81 -15.20 14.19
C TYR A 113 7.22 -15.12 13.59
N PHE A 114 7.49 -14.13 12.73
CA PHE A 114 8.81 -13.98 12.11
C PHE A 114 9.89 -13.52 13.10
N PHE A 115 9.56 -12.67 14.06
CA PHE A 115 10.53 -12.25 15.08
C PHE A 115 10.96 -13.40 16.01
N PHE A 116 10.06 -14.32 16.33
CA PHE A 116 10.33 -15.41 17.29
C PHE A 116 10.74 -16.74 16.63
N PHE A 117 10.16 -17.11 15.47
CA PHE A 117 10.38 -18.42 14.85
C PHE A 117 11.38 -18.41 13.68
N ASP A 118 11.61 -17.27 13.03
CA ASP A 118 12.60 -17.19 11.94
C ASP A 118 14.03 -17.00 12.49
N LYS A 119 14.15 -16.25 13.60
CA LYS A 119 15.42 -16.11 14.35
C LYS A 119 15.96 -17.45 14.84
N THR A 120 15.09 -18.35 15.28
CA THR A 120 15.50 -19.69 15.73
C THR A 120 16.05 -20.56 14.60
N MET A 121 15.63 -20.34 13.35
CA MET A 121 16.11 -21.11 12.19
C MET A 121 17.47 -20.63 11.66
N GLU A 122 17.83 -19.36 11.87
CA GLU A 122 19.19 -18.86 11.57
C GLU A 122 20.22 -19.36 12.61
N GLU A 123 19.88 -19.38 13.89
CA GLU A 123 20.78 -19.88 14.96
C GLU A 123 21.02 -21.40 14.87
N GLU A 124 20.01 -22.18 14.48
CA GLU A 124 20.13 -23.63 14.33
C GLU A 124 21.02 -24.02 13.13
N LYS A 125 21.03 -23.22 12.05
CA LYS A 125 21.91 -23.45 10.89
C LYS A 125 23.38 -23.13 11.17
N VAL A 126 23.66 -22.16 12.05
CA VAL A 126 25.05 -21.78 12.41
C VAL A 126 25.66 -22.76 13.40
N SER A 127 24.87 -23.44 14.23
CA SER A 127 25.38 -24.46 15.16
C SER A 127 25.57 -25.85 14.54
N ALA A 128 25.01 -26.08 13.34
CA ALA A 128 25.13 -27.33 12.60
C ALA A 128 26.27 -27.34 11.55
N GLN A 129 27.07 -26.28 11.45
CA GLN A 129 28.31 -26.18 10.65
C GLN A 129 29.54 -26.15 11.56
#